data_AF-A0A9E4XIK9-F1
#
_entry.id   AF-A0A9E4XIK9-F1
#
_cell.length_a   1.000
_cell.length_b   1.000
_cell.length_c   1.000
_cell.angle_alpha   90.00
_cell.angle_beta   90.00
_cell.angle_gamma   90.00
#
_symmetry.space_group_name_H-M   'P 1'
#
loop_
_entity.id
_entity.type
_entity.pdbx_description
1 polymer ?
#
loop_
_entity_poly.entity_id
_entity_poly.type
_entity_poly.pdbx_seq_one_letter_code
_entity_poly.pdbx_strand_id
1 'polypeptide(L)'
;DGDKGIKPPPEVQDIIDLHRKGLIVPEAERQAIAHEIYTKLVDKLYIVGVAGLSPMVQGVIIKNKNLVNVPDVAGNDWPLRTPSTGFPEQFWYRN
;
A
#
# COMPACT_ATOMS: atom_id res chain seq x y z
N ASP A 1 -11.70 28.93 1.94
CA ASP A 1 -11.88 28.49 3.34
C ASP A 1 -10.70 27.66 3.83
N GLY A 2 -9.53 28.29 4.03
CA GLY A 2 -8.37 27.68 4.71
C GLY A 2 -8.16 28.20 6.15
N ASP A 3 -8.71 29.39 6.44
CA ASP A 3 -8.47 30.11 7.71
C ASP A 3 -9.32 29.61 8.89
N LYS A 4 -10.28 28.72 8.65
CA LYS A 4 -11.17 28.15 9.69
C LYS A 4 -10.71 26.79 10.20
N GLY A 5 -9.59 26.26 9.70
CA GLY A 5 -9.06 24.96 10.08
C GLY A 5 -8.27 25.00 11.39
N ILE A 6 -8.27 23.89 12.11
CA ILE A 6 -7.36 23.66 13.24
C ILE A 6 -6.05 23.12 12.68
N LYS A 7 -4.92 23.72 13.06
CA LYS A 7 -3.60 23.21 12.68
C LYS A 7 -3.36 21.83 13.31
N PRO A 8 -2.69 20.90 12.62
CA PRO A 8 -2.28 19.64 13.23
C PRO A 8 -1.41 19.89 14.47
N PRO A 9 -1.45 19.00 15.48
CA PRO A 9 -0.47 18.99 16.55
C PRO A 9 0.96 18.94 16.00
N PRO A 10 1.95 19.56 16.67
CA PRO A 10 3.33 19.64 16.17
C PRO A 10 3.93 18.29 15.76
N GLU A 11 3.64 17.23 16.51
CA GLU A 11 4.11 15.88 16.27
C GLU A 11 3.50 15.21 15.04
N VAL A 12 2.27 15.61 14.65
CA VAL A 12 1.63 15.16 13.41
C VAL A 12 2.14 16.00 12.24
N GLN A 13 2.33 17.30 12.46
CA GLN A 13 2.88 18.21 11.46
C GLN A 13 4.29 17.77 11.02
N ASP A 14 5.13 17.35 11.95
CA ASP A 14 6.46 16.78 11.68
C ASP A 14 6.40 15.56 10.73
N ILE A 15 5.48 14.62 10.97
CA ILE A 15 5.29 13.44 10.10
C ILE A 15 4.81 13.87 8.70
N ILE A 16 3.93 14.87 8.62
CA ILE A 16 3.44 15.42 7.34
C ILE A 16 4.60 16.04 6.55
N ASP A 17 5.47 16.79 7.22
CA ASP A 17 6.59 17.47 6.57
C ASP A 17 7.66 16.47 6.11
N LEU A 18 7.95 15.45 6.92
CA LEU A 18 8.77 14.31 6.52
C LEU A 18 8.19 13.59 5.30
N HIS A 19 6.89 13.29 5.30
CA HIS A 19 6.23 12.64 4.18
C HIS A 19 6.36 13.47 2.89
N ARG A 20 6.08 14.78 2.95
CA ARG A 20 6.23 15.70 1.82
C ARG A 20 7.66 15.76 1.29
N LYS A 21 8.66 15.81 2.18
CA LYS A 21 10.07 15.76 1.79
C LYS A 21 10.43 14.45 1.10
N GLY A 22 9.94 13.32 1.63
CA GLY A 22 10.18 11.99 1.07
C GLY A 22 9.74 11.83 -0.39
N LEU A 23 8.74 12.59 -0.84
CA LEU A 23 8.24 12.53 -2.22
C LEU A 23 9.22 13.06 -3.27
N ILE A 24 10.16 13.94 -2.89
CA ILE A 24 11.00 14.70 -3.82
C ILE A 24 12.51 14.45 -3.69
N VAL A 25 12.95 13.75 -2.64
CA VAL A 25 14.38 13.47 -2.40
C VAL A 25 14.85 12.19 -3.11
N PRO A 26 16.18 12.04 -3.30
CA PRO A 26 16.77 10.79 -3.81
C PRO A 26 16.42 9.58 -2.95
N GLU A 27 16.55 8.39 -3.54
CA GLU A 27 16.11 7.14 -2.90
C GLU A 27 16.73 6.90 -1.53
N ALA A 28 18.04 7.09 -1.37
CA ALA A 28 18.71 6.86 -0.08
C ALA A 28 18.13 7.73 1.06
N GLU A 29 17.85 9.00 0.77
CA GLU A 29 17.21 9.91 1.72
C GLU A 29 15.74 9.55 1.95
N ARG A 30 15.02 9.16 0.90
CA ARG A 30 13.63 8.71 1.00
C ARG A 30 13.49 7.48 1.89
N GLN A 31 14.42 6.53 1.83
CA GLN A 31 14.43 5.35 2.70
C GLN A 31 14.68 5.73 4.16
N ALA A 32 15.62 6.64 4.43
CA ALA A 32 15.88 7.14 5.78
C ALA A 32 14.66 7.87 6.37
N ILE A 33 14.00 8.72 5.56
CA ILE A 33 12.76 9.42 5.94
C ILE A 33 11.64 8.41 6.22
N ALA A 34 11.46 7.41 5.36
CA ALA A 34 10.44 6.38 5.56
C ALA A 34 10.68 5.63 6.89
N HIS A 35 11.92 5.25 7.17
CA HIS A 35 12.29 4.61 8.44
C HIS A 35 11.93 5.49 9.64
N GLU A 36 12.27 6.78 9.60
CA GLU A 36 11.94 7.74 10.66
C GLU A 36 10.43 7.87 10.88
N ILE A 37 9.64 7.98 9.80
CA ILE A 37 8.17 8.06 9.89
C ILE A 37 7.60 6.82 10.58
N TYR A 38 8.05 5.61 10.19
CA TYR A 38 7.57 4.37 10.79
C TYR A 38 7.99 4.22 12.26
N THR A 39 9.21 4.65 12.62
CA THR A 39 9.63 4.70 14.03
C THR A 39 8.71 5.58 14.86
N LYS A 40 8.37 6.80 14.39
CA LYS A 40 7.44 7.69 15.10
C LYS A 40 6.03 7.11 15.21
N LEU A 41 5.54 6.44 14.16
CA LEU A 41 4.24 5.78 14.16
C LEU A 41 4.15 4.69 15.24
N VAL A 42 5.20 3.87 15.39
CA VAL A 42 5.27 2.80 16.38
C VAL A 42 5.43 3.36 17.79
N ASP A 43 6.34 4.30 17.99
CA ASP A 43 6.61 4.91 19.31
C ASP A 43 5.40 5.63 19.89
N LYS A 44 4.56 6.22 19.04
CA LYS A 44 3.36 6.97 19.44
C LYS A 44 2.09 6.15 19.41
N LEU A 45 2.13 4.92 18.87
CA LEU A 45 0.97 4.03 18.75
C LEU A 45 -0.24 4.70 18.06
N TYR A 46 0.00 5.54 17.05
CA TYR A 46 -1.09 6.18 16.29
C TYR A 46 -2.00 5.16 15.59
N ILE A 47 -1.44 3.99 15.27
CA ILE A 47 -2.15 2.84 14.74
C ILE A 47 -1.75 1.63 15.57
N VAL A 48 -2.72 0.93 16.13
CA VAL A 48 -2.51 -0.35 16.83
C VAL A 48 -2.87 -1.48 15.87
N GLY A 49 -1.86 -2.15 15.33
CA GLY A 49 -2.06 -3.31 14.47
C GLY A 49 -2.61 -4.49 15.27
N VAL A 50 -3.79 -4.99 14.90
CA VAL A 50 -4.40 -6.16 15.54
C VAL A 50 -4.18 -7.41 14.69
N ALA A 51 -4.49 -7.34 13.41
CA ALA A 51 -4.22 -8.36 12.41
C ALA A 51 -4.09 -7.67 11.04
N GLY A 52 -3.31 -8.26 10.16
CA GLY A 52 -3.13 -7.76 8.80
C GLY A 52 -2.86 -8.92 7.84
N LEU A 53 -2.58 -8.59 6.59
CA LEU A 53 -2.12 -9.58 5.60
C LEU A 53 -3.12 -10.73 5.42
N SER A 54 -4.40 -10.41 5.24
CA SER A 54 -5.42 -11.43 4.96
C SER A 54 -5.04 -12.24 3.71
N PRO A 55 -5.49 -13.50 3.59
CA PRO A 55 -5.19 -14.33 2.42
C PRO A 55 -5.55 -13.65 1.09
N MET A 56 -6.59 -12.81 1.10
CA MET A 56 -7.02 -12.02 -0.04
C MET A 56 -5.93 -11.06 -0.55
N VAL A 57 -5.26 -10.31 0.34
CA VAL A 57 -4.13 -9.42 -0.05
C VAL A 57 -2.83 -10.19 -0.29
N GLN A 58 -2.68 -11.36 0.34
CA GLN A 58 -1.53 -12.27 0.19
C GLN A 58 -1.60 -13.15 -1.07
N GLY A 59 -2.56 -12.89 -1.96
CA GLY A 59 -2.62 -13.48 -3.29
C GLY A 59 -3.31 -14.83 -3.39
N VAL A 60 -4.19 -15.15 -2.44
CA VAL A 60 -5.20 -16.18 -2.66
C VAL A 60 -6.18 -15.68 -3.71
N ILE A 61 -6.22 -16.37 -4.85
CA ILE A 61 -7.15 -16.12 -5.94
C ILE A 61 -8.10 -17.29 -6.13
N ILE A 62 -9.29 -17.00 -6.65
CA ILE A 62 -10.26 -18.02 -7.04
C ILE A 62 -10.36 -17.99 -8.57
N LYS A 63 -10.00 -19.10 -9.22
CA LYS A 63 -10.11 -19.25 -10.68
C LYS A 63 -10.98 -20.45 -11.04
N ASN A 64 -11.72 -20.32 -12.14
CA ASN A 64 -12.45 -21.45 -12.70
C ASN A 64 -11.45 -22.53 -13.16
N LYS A 65 -11.76 -23.80 -12.92
CA LYS A 65 -10.91 -24.95 -13.32
C LYS A 65 -10.60 -24.97 -14.83
N ASN A 66 -11.49 -24.43 -15.66
CA ASN A 66 -11.35 -24.39 -17.10
C ASN A 66 -10.79 -23.04 -17.62
N LEU A 67 -10.58 -22.04 -16.74
CA LEU A 67 -9.95 -20.78 -17.12
C LEU A 67 -8.43 -20.94 -17.03
N VAL A 68 -7.78 -20.93 -18.19
CA VAL A 68 -6.36 -21.19 -18.36
C VAL A 68 -5.59 -19.87 -18.49
N ASN A 69 -4.29 -19.95 -18.20
CA ASN A 69 -3.34 -18.83 -18.24
C ASN A 69 -3.53 -17.79 -17.12
N VAL A 70 -4.30 -18.13 -16.07
CA VAL A 70 -4.37 -17.34 -14.84
C VAL A 70 -3.20 -17.73 -13.93
N PRO A 71 -2.42 -16.76 -13.39
CA PRO A 71 -1.34 -17.06 -12.44
C PRO A 71 -1.87 -17.81 -11.21
N ASP A 72 -1.01 -18.48 -10.44
CA ASP A 72 -1.43 -19.16 -9.21
C ASP A 72 -1.53 -18.21 -8.01
N VAL A 73 -0.80 -17.10 -8.08
CA VAL A 73 -0.78 -16.04 -7.07
C VAL A 73 -0.81 -14.70 -7.80
N ALA A 74 -1.61 -13.76 -7.33
CA ALA A 74 -1.62 -12.39 -7.82
C ALA A 74 -1.77 -11.43 -6.65
N GLY A 75 -0.98 -10.35 -6.61
CA GLY A 75 -1.17 -9.31 -5.61
C GLY A 75 -2.56 -8.71 -5.74
N ASN A 76 -3.26 -8.54 -4.62
CA ASN A 76 -4.55 -7.87 -4.57
C ASN A 76 -4.40 -6.51 -3.90
N ASP A 77 -4.30 -5.46 -4.69
CA ASP A 77 -4.31 -4.11 -4.17
C ASP A 77 -4.72 -3.11 -5.26
N TRP A 78 -5.23 -1.96 -4.84
CA TRP A 78 -5.63 -0.89 -5.75
C TRP A 78 -4.44 -0.34 -6.58
N PRO A 79 -3.24 -0.09 -6.03
CA PRO A 79 -2.08 0.32 -6.82
C PRO A 79 -1.67 -0.71 -7.88
N LEU A 80 -1.94 -1.99 -7.61
CA LEU A 80 -1.67 -3.09 -8.54
C LEU A 80 -2.77 -3.25 -9.60
N ARG A 81 -3.88 -2.51 -9.49
CA ARG A 81 -5.03 -2.58 -10.40
C ARG A 81 -5.56 -4.01 -10.56
N THR A 82 -5.53 -4.83 -9.51
CA THR A 82 -5.97 -6.22 -9.55
C THR A 82 -7.36 -6.33 -10.20
N PRO A 83 -7.56 -7.19 -11.22
CA PRO A 83 -6.72 -8.32 -11.65
C PRO A 83 -5.66 -8.01 -12.74
N SER A 84 -5.34 -6.76 -13.05
CA SER A 84 -4.43 -6.41 -14.16
C SER A 84 -3.03 -7.00 -14.07
N THR A 85 -2.49 -7.25 -12.87
CA THR A 85 -1.20 -7.95 -12.70
C THR A 85 -1.20 -9.37 -13.24
N GLY A 86 -2.38 -9.94 -13.48
CA GLY A 86 -2.53 -11.26 -14.10
C GLY A 86 -2.58 -11.23 -15.62
N PHE A 87 -2.61 -10.05 -16.28
CA PHE A 87 -2.76 -9.92 -17.74
C PHE A 87 -4.02 -10.66 -18.27
N PRO A 88 -5.23 -10.26 -17.82
CA PRO A 88 -6.47 -10.98 -18.12
C PRO A 88 -6.80 -11.07 -19.61
N GLU A 89 -6.25 -10.19 -20.44
CA GLU A 89 -6.32 -10.26 -21.91
C GLU A 89 -5.70 -11.54 -22.49
N GLN A 90 -4.86 -12.23 -21.72
CA GLN A 90 -4.24 -13.50 -22.12
C GLN A 90 -4.99 -14.73 -21.59
N PHE A 91 -6.07 -14.55 -20.82
CA PHE A 91 -6.84 -15.66 -20.27
C PHE A 91 -7.77 -16.26 -21.31
N TRP A 92 -7.96 -17.57 -21.26
CA TRP A 92 -8.85 -18.27 -22.19
C TRP A 92 -9.49 -19.49 -21.52
N TYR A 93 -10.67 -19.87 -21.98
CA TYR A 93 -11.35 -21.07 -21.51
C TYR A 93 -10.93 -22.27 -22.36
N ARG A 94 -10.47 -23.34 -21.70
CA ARG A 94 -10.33 -24.64 -22.37
C ARG A 94 -11.70 -25.25 -22.62
N ASN A 95 -11.84 -25.87 -23.79
CA ASN A 95 -12.96 -26.76 -24.11
C ASN A 95 -12.95 -27.97 -23.16
#